data_AF-A0A1M7TS25-F1
#
_entry.id   AF-A0A1M7TS25-F1
#
_cell.length_a   1.000
_cell.length_b   1.000
_cell.length_c   1.000
_cell.angle_alpha   90.00
_cell.angle_beta   90.00
_cell.angle_gamma   90.00
#
_symmetry.space_group_name_H-M   'P 1'
#
loop_
_entity.id
_entity.type
_entity.pdbx_description
1 polymer ?
#
loop_
_entity_poly.entity_id
_entity_poly.type
_entity_poly.pdbx_seq_one_letter_code
_entity_poly.pdbx_strand_id
1 'polypeptide(L)'
;MMPPKTITVGPAERPKISRDGRIMVISIPISMRLTGGRKKIVTPANAAPWSPPPARVDNTVVKALARAHRWRGMLESNLFATVRDLSKAEKINEAYVCRVLRLTLLSPKITEAILSGRLPDTIDLAKLLKPFPLEWERQEASFLR
;
A
#
# COMPACT_ATOMS: atom_id res chain seq x y z
N MET A 1 16.27 2.71 6.78
CA MET A 1 15.14 2.73 5.82
C MET A 1 15.58 3.64 4.68
N MET A 2 15.96 3.07 3.52
CA MET A 2 16.39 3.90 2.39
C MET A 2 15.17 4.66 1.85
N PRO A 3 15.29 5.97 1.58
CA PRO A 3 14.24 6.71 0.90
C PRO A 3 14.00 6.08 -0.49
N PRO A 4 12.76 6.11 -1.01
CA PRO A 4 12.48 5.58 -2.34
C PRO A 4 13.38 6.27 -3.37
N LYS A 5 14.19 5.48 -4.09
CA LYS A 5 15.09 5.99 -5.14
C LYS A 5 14.24 6.56 -6.28
N THR A 6 14.11 7.89 -6.28
CA THR A 6 13.39 8.63 -7.31
C THR A 6 14.34 8.81 -8.48
N ILE A 7 14.05 8.16 -9.61
CA ILE A 7 14.73 8.43 -10.87
C ILE A 7 13.93 9.53 -11.56
N THR A 8 14.47 10.74 -11.58
CA THR A 8 13.90 11.87 -12.32
C THR A 8 14.41 11.79 -13.76
N VAL A 9 13.50 11.60 -14.72
CA VAL A 9 13.85 11.61 -16.15
C VAL A 9 13.63 13.02 -16.69
N GLY A 10 14.72 13.78 -16.80
CA GLY A 10 14.83 15.05 -17.54
C GLY A 10 13.96 16.23 -17.03
N PRO A 11 14.35 17.49 -17.35
CA PRO A 11 13.48 18.65 -17.12
C PRO A 11 12.31 18.67 -18.12
N ALA A 12 11.20 19.28 -17.72
CA ALA A 12 10.10 19.59 -18.64
C ALA A 12 10.58 20.61 -19.69
N GLU A 13 10.64 20.21 -20.96
CA GLU A 13 10.91 21.13 -22.07
C GLU A 13 9.60 21.65 -22.66
N ARG A 14 9.63 22.88 -23.21
CA ARG A 14 8.50 23.43 -23.94
C ARG A 14 8.17 22.54 -25.15
N PRO A 15 6.89 22.33 -25.50
CA PRO A 15 6.50 21.56 -26.66
C PRO A 15 7.16 22.12 -27.92
N LYS A 16 7.79 21.25 -28.73
CA LYS A 16 8.42 21.62 -30.00
C LYS A 16 7.51 21.16 -31.13
N ILE A 17 7.12 22.08 -32.01
CA ILE A 17 6.34 21.77 -33.20
C ILE A 17 7.30 21.69 -34.39
N SER A 18 7.21 20.62 -35.17
CA SER A 18 7.95 20.45 -36.42
C SER A 18 7.58 21.56 -37.41
N ARG A 19 8.52 21.96 -38.27
CA ARG A 19 8.31 23.06 -39.24
C ARG A 19 7.15 22.83 -40.21
N ASP A 20 6.78 21.58 -40.44
CA ASP A 20 5.65 21.18 -41.28
C ASP A 20 4.30 21.17 -40.54
N GLY A 21 4.29 21.46 -39.24
CA GLY A 21 3.09 21.47 -38.40
C GLY A 21 2.49 20.09 -38.12
N ARG A 22 3.13 19.00 -38.57
CA ARG A 22 2.57 17.64 -38.49
C ARG A 22 2.94 16.90 -37.21
N ILE A 23 4.05 17.27 -36.58
CA ILE A 23 4.60 16.57 -35.42
C ILE A 23 4.76 17.56 -34.26
N MET A 24 4.17 17.24 -33.12
CA MET A 24 4.38 17.96 -31.86
C MET A 24 5.09 17.04 -30.87
N VAL A 25 6.29 17.43 -30.44
CA VAL A 25 7.08 16.72 -29.44
C VAL A 25 6.81 17.32 -28.07
N ILE A 26 6.22 16.53 -27.18
CA ILE A 26 5.92 16.90 -25.79
C ILE A 26 6.91 16.19 -24.88
N SER A 27 7.63 16.95 -24.04
CA SER A 27 8.48 16.38 -22.98
C SER A 27 7.70 16.34 -21.67
N ILE A 28 7.43 15.14 -21.17
CA ILE A 28 6.69 14.93 -19.92
C ILE A 28 7.69 14.42 -18.87
N PRO A 29 8.01 15.21 -17.83
CA PRO A 29 8.86 14.72 -16.76
C PRO A 29 8.10 13.62 -16.01
N ILE A 30 8.75 12.49 -15.75
CA ILE A 30 8.19 11.38 -14.96
C ILE A 30 9.11 11.03 -13.81
N SER A 31 8.52 10.57 -12.70
CA SER A 31 9.22 10.00 -11.57
C SER A 31 8.81 8.54 -11.43
N MET A 32 9.74 7.65 -11.07
CA MET A 32 9.41 6.26 -10.75
C MET A 32 9.50 6.02 -9.25
N ARG A 33 8.49 5.39 -8.65
CA ARG A 33 8.47 4.94 -7.25
C ARG A 33 8.20 3.45 -7.15
N LEU A 34 8.81 2.79 -6.18
CA LEU A 34 8.57 1.38 -5.87
C LEU A 34 7.59 1.29 -4.70
N THR A 35 6.46 0.59 -4.89
CA THR A 35 5.49 0.29 -3.81
C THR A 35 5.15 -1.19 -3.87
N GLY A 36 5.34 -1.92 -2.77
CA GLY A 36 5.01 -3.35 -2.69
C GLY A 36 5.71 -4.22 -3.75
N GLY A 37 6.93 -3.86 -4.15
CA GLY A 37 7.70 -4.57 -5.19
C GLY A 37 7.35 -4.22 -6.64
N ARG A 38 6.37 -3.34 -6.88
CA ARG A 38 5.98 -2.89 -8.23
C ARG A 38 6.55 -1.50 -8.53
N LYS A 39 7.12 -1.30 -9.73
CA LYS A 39 7.51 0.03 -10.25
C LYS A 39 6.26 0.79 -10.68
N LYS A 40 5.98 1.93 -10.06
CA LYS A 40 4.92 2.88 -10.41
C LYS A 40 5.56 4.09 -11.09
N ILE A 41 5.05 4.48 -12.25
CA ILE A 41 5.32 5.79 -12.85
C ILE A 41 4.39 6.78 -12.16
N VAL A 42 4.94 7.84 -11.59
CA VAL A 42 4.24 8.91 -10.91
C VAL A 42 4.63 10.24 -11.54
N THR A 43 3.68 11.17 -11.57
CA THR A 43 3.96 12.56 -11.94
C THR A 43 5.00 13.13 -10.96
N PRO A 44 5.99 13.93 -11.44
CA PRO A 44 7.00 14.54 -10.59
C PRO A 44 6.37 15.39 -9.48
N ALA A 45 7.02 15.41 -8.31
CA ALA A 45 6.49 16.00 -7.09
C ALA A 45 6.15 17.51 -7.19
N ASN A 46 6.68 18.21 -8.20
CA ASN A 46 6.49 19.63 -8.45
C ASN A 46 5.36 19.95 -9.45
N ALA A 47 4.65 18.95 -9.97
CA ALA A 47 3.49 19.15 -10.83
C ALA A 47 2.21 18.69 -10.12
N ALA A 48 1.25 19.61 -9.96
CA ALA A 48 -0.06 19.27 -9.44
C ALA A 48 -0.73 18.26 -10.38
N PRO A 49 -1.25 17.13 -9.86
CA PRO A 49 -2.01 16.19 -10.68
C PRO A 49 -3.21 16.92 -11.31
N TRP A 50 -3.38 16.84 -12.64
CA TRP A 50 -4.60 17.35 -13.31
C TRP A 50 -5.84 16.66 -12.73
N SER A 51 -5.74 15.37 -12.42
CA SER A 51 -6.78 14.61 -11.73
C SER A 51 -6.16 13.93 -10.50
N PRO A 52 -6.89 13.83 -9.37
CA PRO A 52 -6.52 12.90 -8.33
C PRO A 52 -6.29 11.52 -8.95
N PRO A 53 -5.18 10.83 -8.63
CA PRO A 53 -5.02 9.45 -9.06
C PRO A 53 -6.24 8.65 -8.58
N PRO A 54 -6.78 7.74 -9.39
CA PRO A 54 -7.92 6.94 -8.97
C PRO A 54 -7.55 6.19 -7.69
N ALA A 55 -8.48 6.13 -6.73
CA ALA A 55 -8.30 5.34 -5.52
C ALA A 55 -7.97 3.91 -5.93
N ARG A 56 -6.72 3.48 -5.70
CA ARG A 56 -6.28 2.12 -6.03
C ARG A 56 -6.19 1.33 -4.76
N VAL A 57 -7.08 0.35 -4.65
CA VAL A 57 -7.05 -0.63 -3.58
C VAL A 57 -5.75 -1.44 -3.67
N ASP A 58 -4.94 -1.41 -2.61
CA ASP A 58 -3.77 -2.26 -2.54
C ASP A 58 -4.21 -3.71 -2.26
N ASN A 59 -4.31 -4.49 -3.34
CA ASN A 59 -4.66 -5.91 -3.28
C ASN A 59 -3.77 -6.72 -2.32
N THR A 60 -2.54 -6.30 -2.05
CA THR A 60 -1.66 -7.01 -1.10
C THR A 60 -2.13 -6.80 0.33
N VAL A 61 -2.51 -5.57 0.69
CA VAL A 61 -3.04 -5.22 2.02
C VAL A 61 -4.41 -5.86 2.22
N VAL A 62 -5.29 -5.79 1.22
CA VAL A 62 -6.62 -6.42 1.29
C VAL A 62 -6.52 -7.93 1.48
N LYS A 63 -5.64 -8.61 0.74
CA LYS A 63 -5.42 -10.05 0.91
C LYS A 63 -4.85 -10.40 2.28
N ALA A 64 -3.95 -9.58 2.82
CA ALA A 64 -3.43 -9.78 4.17
C ALA A 64 -4.53 -9.63 5.23
N LEU A 65 -5.39 -8.62 5.09
CA LEU A 65 -6.53 -8.40 5.98
C LEU A 65 -7.54 -9.56 5.92
N ALA A 66 -7.89 -10.00 4.71
CA ALA A 66 -8.77 -11.16 4.52
C ALA A 66 -8.19 -12.44 5.15
N ARG A 67 -6.87 -12.67 5.01
CA ARG A 67 -6.17 -13.78 5.67
C ARG A 67 -6.23 -13.66 7.19
N ALA A 68 -6.02 -12.46 7.73
CA ALA A 68 -6.07 -12.21 9.17
C ALA A 68 -7.43 -12.63 9.77
N HIS A 69 -8.53 -12.18 9.15
CA HIS A 69 -9.88 -12.53 9.59
C HIS A 69 -10.20 -14.03 9.40
N ARG A 70 -9.78 -14.62 8.27
CA ARG A 70 -9.94 -16.06 8.03
C ARG A 70 -9.22 -16.89 9.10
N TRP A 71 -7.96 -16.58 9.38
CA TRP A 71 -7.15 -17.28 10.36
C TRP A 71 -7.69 -17.10 11.78
N ARG A 72 -8.14 -15.90 12.13
CA ARG A 72 -8.85 -15.66 13.39
C ARG A 72 -10.08 -16.56 13.51
N GLY A 73 -10.91 -16.63 12.46
CA GLY A 73 -12.07 -17.53 12.46
C GLY A 73 -11.72 -19.02 12.59
N MET A 74 -10.61 -19.46 11.99
CA MET A 74 -10.13 -20.84 12.13
C MET A 74 -9.66 -21.16 13.56
N LEU A 75 -9.06 -20.18 14.25
CA LEU A 75 -8.68 -20.33 15.66
C LEU A 75 -9.91 -20.28 16.57
N GLU A 76 -10.83 -19.36 16.34
CA GLU A 76 -12.07 -19.21 17.13
C GLU A 76 -13.03 -20.39 16.96
N SER A 77 -13.07 -21.01 15.78
CA SER A 77 -13.83 -22.24 15.51
C SER A 77 -13.14 -23.52 16.00
N ASN A 78 -11.97 -23.40 16.64
CA ASN A 78 -11.15 -24.51 17.10
C ASN A 78 -10.75 -25.51 15.99
N LEU A 79 -10.73 -25.07 14.73
CA LEU A 79 -10.18 -25.84 13.61
C LEU A 79 -8.68 -26.08 13.80
N PHE A 80 -8.00 -25.11 14.41
CA PHE A 80 -6.64 -25.24 14.92
C PHE A 80 -6.60 -24.77 16.38
N ALA A 81 -5.97 -25.57 17.24
CA ALA A 81 -5.88 -25.26 18.67
C ALA A 81 -4.89 -24.11 18.97
N THR A 82 -3.84 -23.98 18.16
CA THR A 82 -2.79 -22.97 18.39
C THR A 82 -2.36 -22.28 17.11
N VAL A 83 -1.77 -21.09 17.24
CA VAL A 83 -1.13 -20.37 16.13
C VAL A 83 -0.01 -21.20 15.51
N ARG A 84 0.69 -22.00 16.32
CA ARG A 84 1.73 -22.91 15.86
C ARG A 84 1.17 -23.97 14.91
N ASP A 85 0.04 -24.58 15.25
CA ASP A 85 -0.60 -25.59 14.40
C ASP A 85 -1.10 -24.99 13.09
N LEU A 86 -1.74 -23.83 13.16
CA LEU A 86 -2.13 -23.06 11.98
C LEU A 86 -0.93 -22.73 11.09
N SER A 87 0.19 -22.29 11.68
CA SER A 87 1.40 -21.96 10.92
C SER A 87 2.00 -23.15 10.18
N LYS A 88 1.98 -24.34 10.80
CA LYS A 88 2.42 -25.59 10.18
C LYS A 88 1.50 -25.99 9.03
N ALA A 89 0.19 -25.90 9.23
CA ALA A 89 -0.81 -26.25 8.23
C ALA A 89 -0.73 -25.35 6.98
N GLU A 90 -0.57 -24.04 7.20
CA GLU A 90 -0.43 -23.06 6.12
C GLU A 90 0.99 -23.00 5.53
N LYS A 91 1.97 -23.70 6.13
CA LYS A 91 3.41 -23.67 5.78
C LYS A 91 3.98 -22.25 5.79
N ILE A 92 3.58 -21.47 6.79
CA ILE A 92 3.97 -20.08 6.97
C ILE A 92 4.70 -19.93 8.30
N ASN A 93 5.66 -19.01 8.36
CA ASN A 93 6.37 -18.73 9.60
C ASN A 93 5.41 -18.21 10.69
N GLU A 94 5.48 -18.80 11.88
CA GLU A 94 4.63 -18.46 13.03
C GLU A 94 4.64 -16.95 13.37
N ALA A 95 5.82 -16.31 13.37
CA ALA A 95 5.95 -14.89 13.63
C ALA A 95 5.28 -14.03 12.53
N TYR A 96 5.18 -14.53 11.29
CA TYR A 96 4.41 -13.85 10.24
C TYR A 96 2.90 -14.02 10.46
N VAL A 97 2.45 -15.21 10.86
CA VAL A 97 1.03 -15.44 11.22
C VAL A 97 0.60 -14.49 12.35
N CYS A 98 1.40 -14.36 13.41
CA CYS A 98 1.12 -13.41 14.50
C CYS A 98 1.06 -11.95 14.02
N ARG A 99 1.97 -11.54 13.12
CA ARG A 99 1.97 -10.18 12.56
C ARG A 99 0.71 -9.91 11.72
N VAL A 100 0.27 -10.88 10.93
CA VAL A 100 -0.94 -10.76 10.11
C VAL A 100 -2.20 -10.80 10.97
N LEU A 101 -2.28 -11.69 11.97
CA LEU A 101 -3.40 -11.75 12.91
C LEU A 101 -3.60 -10.40 13.64
N ARG A 102 -2.52 -9.66 13.93
CA ARG A 102 -2.64 -8.31 14.51
C ARG A 102 -3.50 -7.37 13.66
N LEU A 103 -3.57 -7.55 12.35
CA LEU A 103 -4.40 -6.72 11.47
C LEU A 103 -5.89 -6.79 11.83
N THR A 104 -6.36 -7.82 12.53
CA THR A 104 -7.75 -7.88 13.01
C THR A 104 -8.04 -6.88 14.14
N LEU A 105 -7.01 -6.21 14.68
CA LEU A 105 -7.12 -5.19 15.73
C LEU A 105 -7.19 -3.76 15.17
N LEU A 106 -7.17 -3.61 13.84
CA LEU A 106 -7.31 -2.30 13.20
C LEU A 106 -8.69 -1.70 13.46
N SER A 107 -8.75 -0.38 13.57
CA SER A 107 -10.04 0.32 13.69
C SER A 107 -10.92 0.06 12.46
N PRO A 108 -12.26 0.03 12.64
CA PRO A 108 -13.20 -0.13 11.52
C PRO A 108 -12.98 0.90 10.41
N LYS A 109 -12.63 2.14 10.78
CA LYS A 109 -12.37 3.24 9.84
C LYS A 109 -11.13 3.00 9.00
N ILE A 110 -10.07 2.45 9.58
CA ILE A 110 -8.85 2.07 8.83
C ILE A 110 -9.16 0.91 7.90
N THR A 111 -9.92 -0.08 8.36
CA THR A 111 -10.37 -1.21 7.53
C THR A 111 -11.17 -0.70 6.32
N GLU A 112 -12.10 0.21 6.53
CA GLU A 112 -12.86 0.84 5.44
C GLU A 112 -11.94 1.66 4.50
N ALA A 113 -10.98 2.41 5.04
CA ALA A 113 -10.00 3.15 4.25
C ALA A 113 -9.12 2.23 3.38
N ILE A 114 -8.75 1.05 3.88
CA ILE A 114 -8.02 0.02 3.12
C ILE A 114 -8.88 -0.51 1.98
N LEU A 115 -10.12 -0.90 2.27
CA LEU A 115 -11.03 -1.50 1.28
C LEU A 115 -11.46 -0.51 0.20
N SER A 116 -11.56 0.77 0.56
CA SER A 116 -11.90 1.87 -0.35
C SER A 116 -10.69 2.46 -1.09
N GLY A 117 -9.47 2.00 -0.79
CA GLY A 117 -8.24 2.54 -1.39
C GLY A 117 -7.95 3.99 -1.01
N ARG A 118 -8.46 4.46 0.14
CA ARG A 118 -8.25 5.80 0.71
C ARG A 118 -7.04 5.88 1.65
N LEU A 119 -6.33 4.78 1.85
CA LEU A 119 -5.13 4.76 2.67
C LEU A 119 -4.02 5.60 1.99
N PRO A 120 -3.28 6.44 2.74
CA PRO A 120 -2.19 7.22 2.16
C PRO A 120 -1.13 6.33 1.49
N ASP A 121 -0.58 6.75 0.35
CA ASP A 121 0.45 6.01 -0.41
C ASP A 121 1.74 5.73 0.39
N THR A 122 1.92 6.39 1.54
CA THR A 122 3.05 6.18 2.46
C THR A 122 2.87 4.97 3.38
N ILE A 123 1.65 4.42 3.46
CA ILE A 123 1.32 3.26 4.27
C ILE A 123 1.25 2.04 3.36
N ASP A 124 2.19 1.12 3.55
CA ASP A 124 2.21 -0.18 2.89
C ASP A 124 1.96 -1.32 3.89
N LEU A 125 1.83 -2.54 3.37
CA LEU A 125 1.68 -3.73 4.20
C LEU A 125 2.83 -3.88 5.21
N ALA A 126 4.06 -3.53 4.83
CA ALA A 126 5.21 -3.64 5.72
C ALA A 126 5.07 -2.72 6.95
N LYS A 127 4.50 -1.52 6.79
CA LYS A 127 4.20 -0.60 7.89
C LYS A 127 3.05 -1.13 8.76
N LEU A 128 2.00 -1.70 8.18
CA LEU A 128 0.87 -2.28 8.91
C LEU A 128 1.25 -3.54 9.72
N LEU A 129 2.27 -4.29 9.28
CA LEU A 129 2.76 -5.48 10.02
C LEU A 129 3.67 -5.14 11.20
N LYS A 130 4.11 -3.88 11.34
CA LYS A 130 4.84 -3.42 12.53
C LYS A 130 3.88 -3.29 13.73
N PRO A 131 4.38 -3.30 14.96
CA PRO A 131 3.55 -2.97 16.12
C PRO A 131 2.91 -1.59 15.96
N PHE A 132 1.63 -1.49 16.31
CA PHE A 132 0.85 -0.24 16.28
C PHE A 132 0.03 -0.13 17.58
N PRO A 133 -0.35 1.09 18.00
CA PRO A 133 -1.11 1.30 19.23
C PRO A 133 -2.45 0.55 19.20
N LEU A 134 -2.91 0.06 20.35
CA LEU A 134 -4.19 -0.65 20.43
C LEU A 134 -5.37 0.33 20.42
N GLU A 135 -5.17 1.57 20.87
CA GLU A 135 -6.19 2.60 20.90
C GLU A 135 -6.50 3.09 19.48
N TRP A 136 -7.76 2.93 19.04
CA TRP A 136 -8.18 3.28 17.69
C TRP A 136 -7.91 4.73 17.31
N GLU A 137 -8.10 5.68 18.23
CA GLU A 137 -7.78 7.10 17.98
C GLU A 137 -6.31 7.31 17.59
N ARG A 138 -5.39 6.62 18.28
CA ARG A 138 -3.95 6.68 17.98
C ARG A 138 -3.61 5.95 16.68
N GLN A 139 -4.31 4.87 16.37
CA GLN A 139 -4.15 4.20 15.08
C GLN A 139 -4.57 5.12 13.93
N GLU A 140 -5.75 5.73 14.04
CA GLU A 140 -6.31 6.62 13.02
C GLU A 140 -5.41 7.83 12.78
N ALA A 141 -4.92 8.46 13.86
CA ALA A 141 -3.98 9.57 13.76
C ALA A 141 -2.64 9.19 13.08
N SER A 142 -2.25 7.92 13.10
CA SER A 142 -1.00 7.42 12.51
C SER A 142 -1.16 6.96 11.05
N PHE A 143 -2.32 6.41 10.71
CA PHE A 143 -2.56 5.77 9.41
C PHE A 143 -3.44 6.55 8.45
N LEU A 144 -4.30 7.46 8.93
CA LEU A 144 -5.24 8.23 8.09
C LEU A 144 -4.81 9.69 7.88
N ARG A 145 -3.59 10.04 8.28
CA ARG A 145 -3.03 11.39 8.16
C ARG A 145 -2.37 11.66 6.81
#